data_AF-A0A1I1D4G9-F1
#
_entry.id   AF-A0A1I1D4G9-F1
#
_cell.length_a   1.000
_cell.length_b   1.000
_cell.length_c   1.000
_cell.angle_alpha   90.00
_cell.angle_beta   90.00
_cell.angle_gamma   90.00
#
_symmetry.space_group_name_H-M   'P 1'
#
loop_
_entity.id
_entity.type
_entity.pdbx_description
1 polymer ?
#
loop_
_entity_poly.entity_id
_entity_poly.type
_entity_poly.pdbx_seq_one_letter_code
_entity_poly.pdbx_strand_id
1 'polypeptide(L)'
;MGDLTIGDKILHVSAYFVLFSIWKLSFFLKAENNVSYKSIIIKIAVACIAFGMLIEVLQGTLTSYRQPDWLDVIANSTGVLIASILFLTFERPLKKVKN
;
A
#
# COMPACT_ATOMS: atom_id res chain seq x y z
N MET A 1 18.65 -21.77 2.10
CA MET A 1 18.70 -20.31 2.31
C MET A 1 17.67 -19.75 1.36
N GLY A 2 16.55 -19.22 1.88
CA GLY A 2 15.40 -18.85 1.05
C GLY A 2 15.80 -17.83 -0.01
N ASP A 3 15.48 -18.11 -1.26
CA ASP A 3 15.89 -17.28 -2.38
C ASP A 3 15.38 -15.85 -2.20
N LEU A 4 16.32 -14.93 -2.01
CA LEU A 4 16.16 -13.49 -2.17
C LEU A 4 15.89 -13.17 -3.64
N THR A 5 14.76 -13.64 -4.17
CA THR A 5 14.39 -13.32 -5.56
C THR A 5 13.92 -11.88 -5.60
N ILE A 6 14.61 -11.06 -6.39
CA ILE A 6 14.20 -9.68 -6.68
C ILE A 6 12.76 -9.66 -7.22
N GLY A 7 12.35 -10.71 -7.95
CA GLY A 7 10.99 -10.87 -8.46
C GLY A 7 9.93 -10.85 -7.37
N ASP A 8 10.13 -11.58 -6.26
CA ASP A 8 9.20 -11.59 -5.12
C ASP A 8 9.08 -10.20 -4.49
N LYS A 9 10.20 -9.47 -4.33
CA LYS A 9 10.18 -8.09 -3.81
C LYS A 9 9.46 -7.11 -4.74
N ILE A 10 9.61 -7.25 -6.06
CA ILE A 10 8.87 -6.45 -7.05
C ILE A 10 7.37 -6.75 -6.96
N LEU A 11 6.98 -8.02 -6.77
CA LEU A 11 5.58 -8.40 -6.57
C LEU A 11 5.02 -7.74 -5.30
N HIS A 12 5.75 -7.74 -4.19
CA HIS A 12 5.36 -7.04 -2.96
C HIS A 12 5.19 -5.53 -3.15
N VAL A 13 6.18 -4.86 -3.75
CA VAL A 13 6.10 -3.42 -4.06
C VAL A 13 4.89 -3.13 -4.95
N SER A 14 4.70 -3.88 -6.04
CA SER A 14 3.60 -3.66 -6.99
C SER A 14 2.23 -3.96 -6.38
N ALA A 15 2.09 -5.04 -5.61
CA ALA A 15 0.84 -5.42 -4.95
C ALA A 15 0.39 -4.33 -3.97
N TYR A 16 1.29 -3.84 -3.12
CA TYR A 16 0.95 -2.81 -2.14
C TYR A 16 0.77 -1.42 -2.75
N PHE A 17 1.46 -1.12 -3.86
CA PHE A 17 1.17 0.06 -4.68
C PHE A 17 -0.28 0.03 -5.24
N VAL A 18 -0.69 -1.09 -5.82
CA VAL A 18 -2.04 -1.28 -6.37
C VAL A 18 -3.08 -1.25 -5.26
N LEU A 19 -2.84 -1.95 -4.15
CA LEU A 19 -3.74 -2.00 -3.00
C LEU A 19 -4.04 -0.59 -2.46
N PHE A 20 -2.98 0.20 -2.20
CA PHE A 20 -3.14 1.58 -1.77
C PHE A 20 -3.95 2.39 -2.79
N SER A 21 -3.63 2.24 -4.08
CA SER A 21 -4.29 2.98 -5.17
C SER A 21 -5.78 2.67 -5.27
N ILE A 22 -6.18 1.40 -5.15
CA ILE A 22 -7.58 0.99 -5.15
C ILE A 22 -8.34 1.62 -3.99
N TRP A 23 -7.79 1.54 -2.77
CA TRP A 23 -8.41 2.18 -1.61
C TRP A 23 -8.52 3.69 -1.77
N LYS A 24 -7.46 4.34 -2.26
CA LYS A 24 -7.46 5.79 -2.46
C LYS A 24 -8.47 6.23 -3.51
N LEU A 25 -8.63 5.45 -4.58
CA LEU A 25 -9.62 5.68 -5.63
C LEU A 25 -11.04 5.45 -5.11
N SER A 26 -11.27 4.39 -4.33
CA SER A 26 -12.57 4.13 -3.69
C SER A 26 -13.02 5.31 -2.81
N PHE A 27 -12.12 5.84 -1.97
CA PHE A 27 -12.41 7.04 -1.19
C PHE A 27 -12.59 8.28 -2.06
N PHE A 28 -11.88 8.42 -3.17
CA PHE A 28 -12.06 9.56 -4.09
C PHE A 28 -13.45 9.57 -4.74
N LEU A 29 -13.93 8.40 -5.16
CA LEU A 29 -15.25 8.20 -5.75
C LEU A 29 -16.37 8.41 -4.71
N LYS A 30 -16.17 7.96 -3.46
CA LYS A 30 -17.16 8.05 -2.39
C LYS A 30 -17.14 9.37 -1.60
N ALA A 31 -16.08 10.19 -1.72
CA ALA A 31 -15.85 11.30 -0.81
C ALA A 31 -16.95 12.38 -0.85
N GLU A 32 -17.57 12.59 0.30
CA GLU A 32 -18.17 13.85 0.75
C GLU A 32 -17.07 14.84 1.18
N ASN A 33 -17.25 16.14 0.93
CA ASN A 33 -16.22 17.18 0.97
C ASN A 33 -15.59 17.48 2.36
N ASN A 34 -15.94 16.74 3.42
CA ASN A 34 -15.63 17.12 4.80
C ASN A 34 -14.32 16.51 5.36
N VAL A 35 -13.63 15.63 4.63
CA VAL A 35 -12.39 15.00 5.10
C VAL A 35 -11.18 15.47 4.29
N SER A 36 -10.12 15.88 4.99
CA SER A 36 -8.86 16.31 4.38
C SER A 36 -8.22 15.20 3.53
N TYR A 37 -7.82 15.54 2.31
CA TYR A 37 -7.17 14.65 1.33
C TYR A 37 -5.92 13.97 1.91
N LYS A 38 -5.07 14.73 2.61
CA LYS A 38 -3.86 14.22 3.24
C LYS A 38 -4.16 13.24 4.38
N SER A 39 -5.20 13.53 5.17
CA SER A 39 -5.62 12.64 6.26
C SER A 39 -6.11 11.28 5.73
N ILE A 40 -6.78 11.26 4.58
CA ILE A 40 -7.19 10.00 3.92
C ILE A 40 -5.96 9.19 3.50
N ILE A 41 -4.97 9.85 2.87
CA ILE A 41 -3.71 9.19 2.45
C ILE A 41 -3.02 8.54 3.64
N ILE A 42 -2.85 9.27 4.75
CA ILE A 42 -2.18 8.73 5.95
C ILE A 42 -2.95 7.54 6.51
N LYS A 43 -4.28 7.62 6.62
CA LYS A 43 -5.12 6.52 7.12
C LYS A 43 -4.97 5.26 6.27
N ILE A 44 -5.03 5.40 4.95
CA ILE A 44 -4.89 4.26 4.02
C ILE A 44 -3.47 3.70 4.09
N ALA A 45 -2.44 4.54 4.16
CA ALA A 45 -1.05 4.11 4.25
C ALA A 45 -0.80 3.28 5.51
N VAL A 46 -1.24 3.76 6.67
CA VAL A 46 -1.14 3.04 7.95
C VAL A 46 -1.89 1.71 7.87
N ALA A 47 -3.10 1.70 7.32
CA ALA A 47 -3.89 0.48 7.17
C ALA A 47 -3.20 -0.55 6.26
N CYS A 48 -2.65 -0.13 5.12
CA CYS A 48 -1.95 -1.04 4.20
C CYS A 48 -0.66 -1.60 4.80
N ILE A 49 0.13 -0.77 5.51
CA ILE A 49 1.36 -1.23 6.17
C ILE A 49 1.03 -2.21 7.30
N ALA A 50 0.04 -1.90 8.14
CA ALA A 50 -0.43 -2.79 9.19
C ALA A 50 -0.95 -4.12 8.63
N PHE A 51 -1.71 -4.06 7.52
CA PHE A 51 -2.18 -5.24 6.82
C PHE A 51 -1.02 -6.08 6.28
N GLY A 52 0.02 -5.46 5.72
CA GLY A 52 1.19 -6.18 5.23
C GLY A 52 1.99 -6.87 6.32
N MET A 53 2.21 -6.21 7.45
CA MET A 53 2.83 -6.85 8.61
C MET A 53 2.00 -8.03 9.12
N LEU A 54 0.67 -7.90 9.14
CA LEU A 54 -0.23 -8.98 9.53
C LEU A 54 -0.11 -10.18 8.58
N ILE A 55 -0.10 -9.95 7.27
CA ILE A 55 0.03 -11.02 6.28
C ILE A 55 1.37 -11.74 6.41
N GLU A 56 2.48 -11.03 6.63
CA GLU A 56 3.80 -11.65 6.85
C GLU A 56 3.80 -12.58 8.09
N VAL A 57 3.20 -12.13 9.20
CA VAL A 57 3.04 -12.97 10.40
C VAL A 57 2.16 -14.17 10.11
N LEU A 58 1.06 -13.99 9.38
CA LEU A 58 0.17 -15.08 8.98
C LEU A 58 0.86 -16.08 8.06
N GLN A 59 1.73 -15.63 7.14
CA GLN A 59 2.52 -16.52 6.29
C GLN A 59 3.46 -17.39 7.13
N GLY A 60 4.18 -16.79 8.08
CA GLY A 60 5.07 -17.53 8.98
C GLY A 60 4.37 -18.49 9.94
N THR A 61 3.12 -18.20 10.31
CA THR A 61 2.36 -19.02 11.27
C THR A 61 1.50 -20.10 10.61
N LEU A 62 0.96 -19.83 9.41
CA LEU A 62 0.02 -20.72 8.71
C LEU A 62 0.66 -21.53 7.58
N THR A 63 1.86 -21.17 7.11
CA THR A 63 2.53 -21.89 6.02
C THR A 63 3.83 -22.52 6.49
N SER A 64 4.10 -23.74 6.03
CA SER A 64 5.33 -24.46 6.39
C SER A 64 6.50 -24.18 5.43
N TYR A 65 6.24 -23.51 4.31
CA TYR A 65 7.22 -23.29 3.23
C TYR A 65 7.63 -21.82 3.07
N ARG A 66 6.97 -20.86 3.75
CA ARG A 66 7.31 -19.45 3.68
C ARG A 66 7.62 -18.91 5.08
N GLN A 67 8.81 -18.34 5.21
CA GLN A 67 9.25 -17.69 6.45
C GLN A 67 8.95 -16.19 6.35
N PRO A 68 8.56 -15.54 7.45
CA PRO A 68 8.35 -14.10 7.47
C PRO A 68 9.69 -13.39 7.20
N ASP A 69 9.67 -12.42 6.29
CA ASP A 69 10.88 -11.68 5.88
C ASP A 69 10.71 -10.18 6.11
N TRP A 70 11.61 -9.59 6.88
CA TRP A 70 11.67 -8.15 7.10
C TRP A 70 11.80 -7.35 5.79
N LEU A 71 12.45 -7.93 4.77
CA LEU A 71 12.55 -7.30 3.45
C LEU A 71 11.21 -7.29 2.72
N ASP A 72 10.29 -8.24 2.98
CA ASP A 72 8.93 -8.18 2.44
C ASP A 72 8.14 -7.02 3.07
N VAL A 73 8.28 -6.82 4.40
CA VAL A 73 7.68 -5.65 5.08
C VAL A 73 8.18 -4.33 4.49
N ILE A 74 9.48 -4.23 4.19
CA ILE A 74 10.08 -3.06 3.54
C ILE A 74 9.57 -2.89 2.11
N ALA A 75 9.49 -3.97 1.33
CA ALA A 75 8.97 -3.95 -0.03
C ALA A 75 7.51 -3.48 -0.07
N ASN A 76 6.66 -4.04 0.79
CA ASN A 76 5.26 -3.64 0.97
C ASN A 76 5.14 -2.15 1.30
N SER A 77 5.91 -1.70 2.30
CA SER A 77 5.92 -0.31 2.74
C SER A 77 6.41 0.65 1.64
N THR A 78 7.38 0.21 0.82
CA THR A 78 7.89 0.98 -0.32
C THR A 78 6.81 1.18 -1.38
N GLY A 79 6.04 0.12 -1.71
CA GLY A 79 4.89 0.23 -2.61
C GLY A 79 3.84 1.23 -2.14
N VAL A 80 3.49 1.18 -0.85
CA VAL A 80 2.58 2.15 -0.21
C VAL A 80 3.12 3.58 -0.28
N LEU A 81 4.41 3.77 -0.01
CA LEU A 81 5.05 5.08 0.02
C LEU A 81 5.11 5.72 -1.38
N ILE A 82 5.48 4.95 -2.40
CA ILE A 82 5.48 5.38 -3.80
C ILE A 82 4.07 5.82 -4.22
N ALA A 83 3.05 5.00 -3.94
CA ALA A 83 1.67 5.34 -4.27
C ALA A 83 1.21 6.60 -3.51
N SER A 84 1.55 6.73 -2.23
CA SER A 84 1.21 7.89 -1.41
C SER A 84 1.79 9.19 -1.99
N ILE A 85 3.07 9.19 -2.37
CA ILE A 85 3.74 10.36 -2.98
C ILE A 85 3.09 10.71 -4.33
N LEU A 86 2.77 9.70 -5.15
CA LEU A 86 2.06 9.89 -6.41
C LEU A 86 0.75 10.63 -6.16
N PHE A 87 -0.12 10.11 -5.28
CA PHE A 87 -1.40 10.73 -5.00
C PHE A 87 -1.28 12.12 -4.34
N LEU A 88 -0.26 12.38 -3.54
CA LEU A 88 0.00 13.74 -3.02
C LEU A 88 0.35 14.72 -4.14
N THR A 89 1.17 14.29 -5.11
CA THR A 89 1.59 15.13 -6.24
C THR A 89 0.43 15.41 -7.20
N PHE A 90 -0.43 14.41 -7.41
CA PHE A 90 -1.59 14.52 -8.30
C PHE A 90 -2.87 15.05 -7.62
N GLU A 91 -2.82 15.58 -6.39
CA GLU A 91 -4.00 16.11 -5.71
C GLU A 91 -4.72 17.20 -6.52
N ARG A 92 -3.96 18.17 -7.04
CA ARG A 92 -4.48 19.31 -7.80
C ARG A 92 -5.15 18.91 -9.11
N PRO A 93 -4.51 18.12 -10.00
CA PRO A 93 -5.15 17.67 -11.24
C PRO A 93 -6.37 16.78 -10.97
N LEU A 94 -6.34 15.91 -9.95
CA LEU A 94 -7.48 15.07 -9.62
C LEU A 94 -8.70 15.87 -9.17
N LYS A 95 -8.51 16.95 -8.40
CA LYS A 95 -9.59 17.87 -8.02
C LYS A 95 -10.21 18.59 -9.22
N LYS A 96 -9.44 18.90 -10.26
CA LYS A 96 -9.96 19.53 -11.50
C LYS A 96 -10.83 18.60 -12.33
N VAL A 97 -10.63 17.28 -12.25
CA VAL A 97 -11.42 16.29 -13.02
C VAL A 97 -12.77 15.99 -12.36
N LYS A 98 -12.87 16.16 -11.03
CA LYS A 98 -14.11 15.90 -10.27
C LYS A 98 -15.08 17.09 -10.25
N ASN A 99 -14.59 18.31 -10.48
CA ASN A 99 -15.40 19.54 -10.58
C ASN A 99 -15.76 19.83 -12.02
#